data_AF-A0A2M8PZI4-F1
#
_entry.id   AF-A0A2M8PZI4-F1
#
_cell.length_a   1.000
_cell.length_b   1.000
_cell.length_c   1.000
_cell.angle_alpha   90.00
_cell.angle_beta   90.00
_cell.angle_gamma   90.00
#
_symmetry.space_group_name_H-M   'P 1'
#
loop_
_entity.id
_entity.type
_entity.pdbx_description
1 polymer ?
#
loop_
_entity_poly.entity_id
_entity_poly.type
_entity_poly.pdbx_seq_one_letter_code
_entity_poly.pdbx_strand_id
1 'polypeptide(L)'
;MPSTQEQIKALRDAKVRETLGELAPIWLVYEEFRPREDAIIFNLVYNDPSYGWMNRRFKYDGFNDVLYHMGWRLLSEAEQLEIVEKEPYIDGEVALHVKNAPQYRTSSSAPVPR
;
A
#
# COMPACT_ATOMS: atom_id res chain seq x y z
N MET A 1 -12.72 24.43 17.52
CA MET A 1 -11.39 24.00 17.99
C MET A 1 -10.65 23.46 16.78
N PRO A 2 -9.42 23.89 16.48
CA PRO A 2 -8.62 23.21 15.45
C PRO A 2 -8.43 21.75 15.87
N SER A 3 -8.63 20.82 14.94
CA SER A 3 -8.40 19.40 15.21
C SER A 3 -6.91 19.17 15.48
N THR A 4 -6.57 18.30 16.43
CA THR A 4 -5.16 18.01 16.70
C THR A 4 -4.57 17.24 15.51
N GLN A 5 -3.25 17.35 15.30
CA GLN A 5 -2.56 16.61 14.23
C GLN A 5 -2.85 15.10 14.31
N GLU A 6 -2.91 14.55 15.52
CA GLU A 6 -3.24 13.15 15.78
C GLU A 6 -4.65 12.77 15.34
N GLN A 7 -5.65 13.65 15.56
CA GLN A 7 -7.01 13.43 15.10
C GLN A 7 -7.09 13.39 13.57
N ILE A 8 -6.41 14.33 12.89
CA ILE A 8 -6.41 14.39 11.43
C ILE A 8 -5.68 13.17 10.85
N LYS A 9 -4.59 12.71 11.49
CA LYS A 9 -3.92 11.46 11.13
C LYS A 9 -4.83 10.25 11.26
N ALA A 10 -5.55 10.13 12.38
CA ALA A 10 -6.47 9.01 12.58
C ALA A 10 -7.59 8.98 11.52
N LEU A 11 -8.14 10.14 11.16
CA LEU A 11 -9.16 10.22 10.11
C LEU A 11 -8.58 9.85 8.73
N ARG A 12 -7.39 10.36 8.39
CA ARG A 12 -6.67 9.95 7.18
C ARG A 12 -6.49 8.44 7.15
N ASP A 13 -6.00 7.85 8.23
CA ASP A 13 -5.69 6.41 8.30
C ASP A 13 -6.95 5.56 8.10
N ALA A 14 -8.08 5.99 8.66
CA ALA A 14 -9.38 5.36 8.41
C ALA A 14 -9.77 5.46 6.93
N LYS A 15 -9.68 6.66 6.35
CA LYS A 15 -10.05 6.93 4.95
C LYS A 15 -9.19 6.16 3.95
N VAL A 16 -7.89 6.09 4.20
CA VAL A 16 -6.95 5.34 3.35
C VAL A 16 -7.24 3.86 3.42
N ARG A 17 -7.49 3.31 4.62
CA ARG A 17 -7.84 1.89 4.78
C ARG A 17 -9.14 1.53 4.09
N GLU A 18 -10.15 2.39 4.18
CA GLU A 18 -11.43 2.22 3.47
C GLU A 18 -11.26 2.27 1.94
N THR A 19 -10.46 3.21 1.44
CA THR A 19 -10.36 3.48 -0.01
C THR A 19 -9.38 2.54 -0.72
N LEU A 20 -8.26 2.22 -0.07
CA LEU A 20 -7.11 1.55 -0.69
C LEU A 20 -6.77 0.21 -0.02
N GLY A 21 -7.45 -0.20 1.05
CA GLY A 21 -7.10 -1.39 1.81
C GLY A 21 -7.02 -2.68 0.98
N GLU A 22 -7.79 -2.80 -0.10
CA GLU A 22 -7.73 -3.94 -1.03
C GLU A 22 -6.42 -4.04 -1.82
N LEU A 23 -5.67 -2.94 -1.93
CA LEU A 23 -4.37 -2.87 -2.61
C LEU A 23 -3.20 -3.14 -1.66
N ALA A 24 -3.50 -3.54 -0.42
CA ALA A 24 -2.46 -3.88 0.54
C ALA A 24 -1.62 -5.07 0.06
N PRO A 25 -0.32 -5.14 0.42
CA PRO A 25 0.37 -4.26 1.37
C PRO A 25 0.66 -2.84 0.84
N ILE A 26 0.61 -1.84 1.74
CA ILE A 26 0.85 -0.42 1.43
C ILE A 26 1.91 0.15 2.37
N TRP A 27 2.86 0.91 1.84
CA TRP A 27 3.90 1.61 2.58
C TRP A 27 3.70 3.11 2.57
N LEU A 28 3.82 3.74 3.73
CA LEU A 28 3.84 5.20 3.87
C LEU A 28 5.29 5.68 3.83
N VAL A 29 5.70 6.30 2.72
CA VAL A 29 7.11 6.69 2.49
C VAL A 29 7.40 8.15 2.75
N TYR A 30 6.36 8.98 2.83
CA TYR A 30 6.46 10.41 3.12
C TYR A 30 5.19 10.91 3.78
N GLU A 31 5.32 11.82 4.73
CA GLU A 31 4.20 12.49 5.42
C GLU A 31 4.58 13.92 5.79
N GLU A 32 3.67 14.86 5.54
CA GLU A 32 3.78 16.26 5.95
C GLU A 32 2.42 16.79 6.39
N PHE A 33 2.33 17.25 7.64
CA PHE A 33 1.14 17.92 8.15
C PHE A 33 1.15 19.42 7.83
N ARG A 34 0.01 19.95 7.39
CA ARG A 34 -0.22 21.36 7.04
C ARG A 34 -1.26 21.97 7.99
N PRO A 35 -0.84 22.55 9.14
CA PRO A 35 -1.75 23.02 10.18
C PRO A 35 -2.72 24.12 9.74
N ARG A 36 -2.35 24.94 8.76
CA ARG A 36 -3.21 26.03 8.26
C ARG A 36 -4.40 25.54 7.44
N GLU A 37 -4.28 24.35 6.88
CA GLU A 37 -5.28 23.76 5.98
C GLU A 37 -5.96 22.54 6.61
N ASP A 38 -5.60 22.18 7.85
CA ASP A 38 -5.99 20.91 8.49
C ASP A 38 -5.79 19.70 7.55
N ALA A 39 -4.69 19.72 6.78
CA ALA A 39 -4.44 18.76 5.72
C ALA A 39 -3.14 17.99 5.92
N ILE A 40 -3.06 16.77 5.39
CA ILE A 40 -1.86 15.96 5.37
C ILE A 40 -1.51 15.64 3.92
N ILE A 41 -0.30 15.96 3.49
CA ILE A 41 0.26 15.51 2.21
C ILE A 41 1.15 14.32 2.49
N PHE A 42 0.98 13.24 1.74
CA PHE A 42 1.71 12.01 1.99
C PHE A 42 1.85 11.17 0.73
N ASN A 43 2.81 10.24 0.74
CA ASN A 43 3.03 9.32 -0.37
C ASN A 43 2.84 7.88 0.09
N LEU A 44 2.05 7.15 -0.69
CA LEU A 44 1.84 5.72 -0.52
C LEU A 44 2.53 4.97 -1.64
N VAL A 45 3.14 3.85 -1.28
CA VAL A 45 3.73 2.89 -2.21
C VAL A 45 3.00 1.58 -2.07
N TYR A 46 2.58 1.02 -3.20
CA TYR A 46 1.89 -0.26 -3.28
C TYR A 46 1.96 -0.80 -4.71
N ASN A 47 1.62 -2.07 -4.88
CA ASN A 47 1.59 -2.72 -6.18
C ASN A 47 0.18 -2.63 -6.79
N ASP A 48 0.03 -1.88 -7.87
CA ASP A 48 -1.23 -1.80 -8.61
C ASP A 48 -1.34 -2.96 -9.61
N PRO A 49 -2.45 -3.70 -9.67
CA PRO A 49 -2.60 -4.83 -10.57
C PRO A 49 -2.42 -4.48 -12.07
N SER A 50 -2.67 -3.24 -12.46
CA SER A 50 -2.62 -2.80 -13.87
C SER A 50 -1.28 -2.19 -14.26
N TYR A 51 -0.63 -1.49 -13.32
CA TYR A 51 0.56 -0.67 -13.62
C TYR A 51 1.83 -1.12 -12.88
N GLY A 52 1.71 -2.05 -11.92
CA GLY A 52 2.82 -2.49 -11.07
C GLY A 52 3.09 -1.54 -9.89
N TRP A 53 4.32 -1.58 -9.39
CA TRP A 53 4.75 -0.79 -8.24
C TRP A 53 4.81 0.70 -8.53
N MET A 54 4.16 1.46 -7.67
CA MET A 54 4.02 2.90 -7.84
C MET A 54 4.14 3.65 -6.53
N ASN A 55 4.57 4.90 -6.65
CA ASN A 55 4.56 5.89 -5.59
C ASN A 55 3.48 6.93 -5.93
N ARG A 56 2.37 6.92 -5.19
CA ARG A 56 1.25 7.85 -5.36
C ARG A 56 1.27 8.90 -4.26
N ARG A 57 1.13 10.16 -4.66
CA ARG A 57 1.01 11.31 -3.76
C ARG A 57 -0.45 11.65 -3.53
N PHE A 58 -0.80 11.82 -2.27
CA PHE A 58 -2.14 12.19 -1.82
C PHE A 58 -2.12 13.44 -0.95
N LYS A 59 -3.25 14.14 -0.94
CA LYS A 59 -3.59 15.14 0.07
C LYS A 59 -4.88 14.68 0.75
N TYR A 60 -4.83 14.49 2.06
CA TYR A 60 -6.02 14.33 2.88
C TYR A 60 -6.41 15.68 3.46
N ASP A 61 -7.67 16.08 3.26
CA ASP A 61 -8.28 17.28 3.83
C ASP A 61 -9.13 16.86 5.04
N GLY A 62 -8.66 17.22 6.25
CA GLY A 62 -9.31 16.84 7.49
C GLY A 62 -10.60 17.60 7.80
N PHE A 63 -10.83 18.75 7.14
CA PHE A 63 -12.07 19.49 7.31
C PHE A 63 -13.20 18.88 6.48
N ASN A 64 -12.90 18.47 5.25
CA ASN A 64 -13.89 17.90 4.33
C ASN A 64 -13.96 16.37 4.36
N ASP A 65 -13.02 15.68 5.02
CA ASP A 65 -12.84 14.21 4.96
C ASP A 65 -12.69 13.70 3.51
N VAL A 66 -11.82 14.37 2.74
CA VAL A 66 -11.58 14.03 1.33
C VAL A 66 -10.13 13.65 1.09
N LEU A 67 -9.94 12.55 0.35
CA LEU A 67 -8.64 12.08 -0.12
C LEU A 67 -8.44 12.48 -1.59
N TYR A 68 -7.60 13.46 -1.85
CA TYR A 68 -7.25 13.92 -3.19
C TYR A 68 -6.00 13.21 -3.71
N HIS A 69 -6.08 12.67 -4.92
CA HIS A 69 -4.92 12.19 -5.66
C HIS A 69 -4.20 13.36 -6.33
N MET A 70 -2.91 13.52 -6.01
CA MET A 70 -2.10 14.67 -6.45
C MET A 70 -1.11 14.31 -7.58
N GLY A 71 -0.88 13.03 -7.82
CA GLY A 71 0.05 12.55 -8.85
C GLY A 71 0.70 11.22 -8.47
N TRP A 72 1.45 10.65 -9.40
CA TRP A 72 2.10 9.35 -9.22
C TRP A 72 3.35 9.22 -10.09
N ARG A 73 4.18 8.23 -9.75
CA ARG A 73 5.27 7.74 -10.59
C ARG A 73 5.45 6.24 -10.42
N LEU A 74 6.03 5.59 -11.42
CA LEU A 74 6.49 4.20 -11.31
C LEU A 74 7.77 4.15 -10.47
N LEU A 75 7.96 3.02 -9.78
CA LEU A 75 9.19 2.73 -9.03
C LEU A 75 10.05 1.75 -9.83
N SER A 76 11.35 1.99 -9.83
CA SER A 76 12.33 0.99 -10.28
C SER A 76 12.42 -0.16 -9.28
N GLU A 77 12.91 -1.32 -9.73
CA GLU A 77 13.07 -2.51 -8.86
C GLU A 77 13.95 -2.24 -7.64
N ALA A 78 15.04 -1.48 -7.81
CA ALA A 78 15.93 -1.11 -6.71
C ALA A 78 15.19 -0.28 -5.64
N GLU A 79 14.38 0.70 -6.04
CA GLU A 79 13.57 1.51 -5.11
C GLU A 79 12.50 0.68 -4.41
N GLN A 80 11.92 -0.31 -5.10
CA GLN A 80 10.91 -1.21 -4.52
C GLN A 80 11.52 -2.03 -3.37
N LEU A 81 12.70 -2.61 -3.60
CA LEU A 81 13.37 -3.48 -2.62
C LEU A 81 13.63 -2.74 -1.30
N GLU A 82 14.17 -1.51 -1.38
CA GLU A 82 14.43 -0.67 -0.19
C GLU A 82 13.16 -0.34 0.62
N ILE A 83 12.00 -0.35 -0.04
CA ILE A 83 10.71 -0.05 0.61
C ILE A 83 10.12 -1.32 1.22
N VAL A 84 10.12 -2.43 0.49
CA VAL A 84 9.55 -3.71 0.95
C VAL A 84 10.31 -4.30 2.14
N GLU A 85 11.58 -3.94 2.33
CA GLU A 85 12.34 -4.27 3.55
C GLU A 85 11.82 -3.59 4.82
N LYS A 86 11.00 -2.55 4.69
CA LYS A 86 10.37 -1.84 5.82
C LYS A 86 9.02 -2.43 6.15
N GLU A 87 8.59 -2.22 7.39
CA GLU A 87 7.26 -2.61 7.83
C GLU A 87 6.18 -1.84 7.02
N PRO A 88 5.17 -2.53 6.47
CA PRO A 88 4.09 -1.88 5.75
C PRO A 88 3.25 -1.04 6.71
N TYR A 89 2.71 0.05 6.18
CA TYR A 89 1.80 0.93 6.89
C TYR A 89 0.38 0.34 6.96
N ILE A 90 -0.04 -0.38 5.93
CA ILE A 90 -1.22 -1.23 5.95
C ILE A 90 -0.78 -2.62 5.50
N ASP A 91 -0.91 -3.58 6.41
CA ASP A 91 -0.68 -4.99 6.11
C ASP A 91 -1.68 -5.47 5.06
N GLY A 92 -1.18 -6.20 4.07
CA GLY A 92 -2.01 -6.99 3.18
C GLY A 92 -1.96 -8.44 3.61
N GLU A 93 -3.04 -9.18 3.40
CA GLU A 93 -2.90 -10.62 3.26
C GLU A 93 -2.04 -10.87 2.04
N VAL A 94 -0.76 -11.23 2.24
CA VAL A 94 0.04 -11.83 1.19
C VAL A 94 -0.79 -12.98 0.66
N ALA A 95 -1.22 -12.92 -0.60
CA ALA A 95 -1.95 -14.00 -1.24
C ALA A 95 -1.02 -15.23 -1.31
N LEU A 96 -0.98 -16.03 -0.25
CA LEU A 96 -0.25 -17.30 -0.18
C LEU A 96 -0.82 -18.33 -1.17
N HIS A 97 -1.99 -18.04 -1.77
CA HIS A 97 -2.70 -18.93 -2.65
C HIS A 97 -3.07 -18.26 -3.98
N VAL A 98 -2.30 -18.57 -5.03
CA VAL A 98 -2.69 -18.29 -6.41
C VAL A 98 -3.67 -19.37 -6.84
N LYS A 99 -4.94 -19.01 -7.13
CA LYS A 99 -6.02 -19.95 -7.53
C LYS A 99 -5.67 -20.86 -8.72
N ASN A 100 -4.65 -20.51 -9.50
CA ASN A 100 -4.14 -21.27 -10.65
C ASN A 100 -2.63 -21.56 -10.55
N ALA A 101 -2.06 -21.67 -9.34
CA ALA A 101 -0.67 -22.08 -9.21
C ALA A 101 -0.45 -23.42 -9.95
N PRO A 102 0.55 -23.54 -10.83
CA PRO A 102 0.84 -24.81 -11.48
C PRO A 102 1.10 -25.84 -10.37
N GLN A 103 0.26 -26.89 -10.31
CA GLN A 103 0.51 -28.01 -9.41
C GLN A 103 1.85 -28.60 -9.81
N TYR A 104 2.88 -28.37 -9.00
CA TYR A 104 4.17 -29.00 -9.21
C TYR A 104 3.94 -30.50 -9.13
N ARG A 105 3.98 -31.17 -10.28
CA ARG A 105 3.79 -32.62 -10.37
C ARG A 105 5.00 -33.22 -9.66
N THR A 106 4.85 -33.61 -8.40
CA THR A 106 5.86 -34.38 -7.70
C THR A 106 6.01 -35.68 -8.48
N SER A 107 7.03 -35.74 -9.34
CA SER A 107 7.49 -36.97 -9.94
C SER A 107 8.03 -37.83 -8.80
N SER A 108 7.15 -38.62 -8.18
CA SER A 108 7.58 -39.76 -7.39
C SER A 108 8.23 -40.74 -8.35
N SER A 109 9.55 -40.65 -8.49
CA SER A 109 10.37 -41.68 -9.11
C SER A 109 10.47 -42.87 -8.13
N ALA A 110 9.36 -43.57 -7.94
CA ALA A 110 9.39 -44.91 -7.38
C ALA A 110 9.70 -45.90 -8.52
N PRO A 111 10.79 -46.68 -8.45
CA PRO A 111 11.06 -47.70 -9.46
C PRO A 111 10.01 -48.80 -9.36
N VAL A 112 9.36 -49.11 -10.48
CA VAL A 112 8.43 -50.24 -10.61
C VAL A 112 9.24 -51.54 -10.46
N PRO A 113 8.96 -52.41 -9.47
CA PRO A 113 9.61 -53.70 -9.38
C PRO A 113 9.14 -54.60 -10.53
N ARG A 114 10.10 -55.30 -11.16
CA ARG A 114 9.87 -56.31 -12.21
C ARG A 114 9.35 -57.61 -11.63
#